data_AF-A0A2N9NQY4-F1
#
_entry.id   AF-A0A2N9NQY4-F1
#
_cell.length_a   1.000
_cell.length_b   1.000
_cell.length_c   1.000
_cell.angle_alpha   90.00
_cell.angle_beta   90.00
_cell.angle_gamma   90.00
#
_symmetry.space_group_name_H-M   'P 1'
#
loop_
_entity.id
_entity.type
_entity.pdbx_description
1 polymer ?
#
loop_
_entity_poly.entity_id
_entity_poly.type
_entity_poly.pdbx_seq_one_letter_code
_entity_poly.pdbx_strand_id
1 'polypeptide(L)'
;MSNTVYAGIAVTSHHQDGIATATLDNLAVGPLTSVAWPDSKERIFLGGETPCPAYLQSLGGFKMLLAGNVADWMSVQSSSHLINWATLGTVTNTYGVVPLLDPQALTNAFRFYRAERVGP
;
A
#
# COMPACT_ATOMS: atom_id res chain seq x y z
N MET A 1 -7.95 -18.02 -16.92
CA MET A 1 -8.80 -18.09 -15.73
C MET A 1 -8.66 -16.76 -15.00
N SER A 2 -9.76 -16.07 -14.71
CA SER A 2 -9.72 -14.81 -13.95
C SER A 2 -9.34 -15.15 -12.50
N ASN A 3 -8.22 -14.62 -12.02
CA ASN A 3 -7.79 -14.81 -10.64
C ASN A 3 -8.60 -13.84 -9.77
N THR A 4 -9.56 -14.36 -9.00
CA THR A 4 -10.37 -13.52 -8.10
C THR A 4 -9.47 -12.98 -6.98
N VAL A 5 -9.27 -11.67 -6.95
CA VAL A 5 -8.55 -10.98 -5.87
C VAL A 5 -9.55 -10.50 -4.84
N TYR A 6 -9.42 -10.97 -3.61
CA TYR A 6 -10.20 -10.49 -2.47
C TYR A 6 -9.41 -9.39 -1.77
N ALA A 7 -9.93 -8.16 -1.80
CA ALA A 7 -9.39 -7.04 -1.04
C ALA A 7 -10.36 -6.72 0.11
N GLY A 8 -9.83 -6.50 1.31
CA GLY A 8 -10.59 -6.13 2.50
C GLY A 8 -9.95 -4.93 3.18
N ILE A 9 -10.76 -4.13 3.87
CA ILE A 9 -10.30 -3.01 4.68
C ILE A 9 -10.41 -3.44 6.13
N ALA A 10 -9.36 -3.20 6.91
CA ALA A 10 -9.37 -3.41 8.33
C ALA A 10 -9.20 -2.08 9.06
N VAL A 11 -10.00 -1.89 10.11
CA VAL A 11 -9.90 -0.72 10.98
C VAL A 11 -9.75 -1.17 12.43
N THR A 12 -8.82 -0.55 13.15
CA THR A 12 -8.57 -0.83 14.57
C THR A 12 -8.81 0.44 15.36
N SER A 13 -9.54 0.37 16.48
CA SER A 13 -9.57 1.47 17.46
C SER A 13 -8.37 1.36 18.40
N HIS A 14 -7.78 2.49 18.77
CA HIS A 14 -6.70 2.54 19.76
C HIS A 14 -7.24 2.47 21.21
N HIS A 15 -8.56 2.63 21.40
CA HIS A 15 -9.23 2.58 22.70
C HIS A 15 -10.51 1.75 22.56
N GLN A 16 -10.61 0.68 23.33
CA GLN A 16 -11.70 -0.31 23.24
C GLN A 16 -13.03 0.23 23.84
N ASP A 17 -12.95 1.28 24.66
CA ASP A 17 -14.07 1.85 25.43
C ASP A 17 -14.51 3.25 24.95
N GLY A 18 -13.84 3.82 23.94
CA GLY A 18 -14.23 5.09 23.29
C GLY A 18 -14.99 4.83 21.98
N ILE A 19 -15.76 5.82 21.49
CA ILE A 19 -16.59 5.72 20.28
C ILE A 19 -15.83 4.98 19.16
N ALA A 20 -16.27 3.74 18.90
CA ALA A 20 -15.64 2.77 18.01
C ALA A 20 -16.11 2.92 16.56
N THR A 21 -16.32 4.15 16.10
CA THR A 21 -16.85 4.40 14.75
C THR A 21 -15.72 4.79 13.81
N ALA A 22 -15.39 3.88 12.90
CA ALA A 22 -14.59 4.20 11.73
C ALA A 22 -15.54 4.55 10.57
N THR A 23 -15.53 5.81 10.15
CA THR A 23 -16.25 6.22 8.93
C THR A 23 -15.31 6.08 7.75
N LEU A 24 -15.59 5.09 6.91
CA LEU A 24 -14.96 4.93 5.60
C LEU A 24 -15.85 5.65 4.59
N ASP A 25 -15.33 6.71 4.00
CA ASP A 25 -15.98 7.41 2.89
C ASP A 25 -15.21 7.12 1.59
N ASN A 26 -15.91 7.18 0.46
CA ASN A 26 -15.34 7.12 -0.89
C ASN A 26 -14.68 5.77 -1.30
N LEU A 27 -15.20 4.64 -0.83
CA LEU A 27 -14.79 3.32 -1.31
C LEU A 27 -15.41 3.05 -2.69
N ALA A 28 -14.56 2.95 -3.72
CA ALA A 28 -14.98 2.61 -5.07
C ALA A 28 -14.13 1.46 -5.62
N VAL A 29 -14.80 0.47 -6.23
CA VAL A 29 -14.16 -0.50 -7.12
C VAL A 29 -14.24 0.08 -8.52
N GLY A 30 -13.11 0.54 -9.05
CA GLY A 30 -13.02 1.21 -10.33
C GLY A 30 -12.04 0.54 -11.29
N PRO A 31 -11.92 1.06 -12.53
CA PRO A 31 -10.76 0.76 -13.36
C PRO A 31 -9.47 1.14 -12.60
N LEU A 32 -8.32 0.66 -13.08
CA LEU A 32 -7.02 1.04 -12.53
C LEU A 32 -6.99 2.55 -12.27
N THR A 33 -6.81 2.94 -11.01
CA THR A 33 -6.80 4.36 -10.64
C THR A 33 -5.68 5.02 -11.42
N SER A 34 -5.99 6.05 -12.21
CA SER A 34 -4.96 6.79 -12.91
C SER A 34 -4.07 7.46 -11.86
N VAL A 35 -2.80 7.11 -11.89
CA VAL A 35 -1.80 7.83 -11.12
C VAL A 35 -1.58 9.15 -11.84
N ALA A 36 -2.16 10.24 -11.32
CA ALA A 36 -1.86 11.58 -11.80
C ALA A 36 -0.48 11.93 -11.25
N TRP A 37 0.52 12.03 -12.13
CA TRP A 37 1.87 12.40 -11.71
C TRP A 37 2.04 13.92 -11.74
N PRO A 38 2.46 14.57 -10.63
CA PRO A 38 2.65 14.02 -9.28
C PRO A 38 1.34 13.93 -8.46
N ASP A 39 1.19 12.87 -7.65
CA ASP A 39 0.09 12.77 -6.67
C ASP A 39 0.64 13.16 -5.31
N SER A 40 0.25 14.33 -4.81
CA SER A 40 0.70 14.88 -3.53
C SER A 40 -0.06 14.30 -2.33
N LYS A 41 -1.04 13.42 -2.56
CA LYS A 41 -1.81 12.81 -1.48
C LYS A 41 -1.18 11.49 -1.05
N GLU A 42 -1.10 11.23 0.25
CA GLU A 42 -0.59 9.98 0.79
C GLU A 42 -1.56 8.82 0.50
N ARG A 43 -1.20 7.95 -0.45
CA ARG A 43 -2.08 6.86 -0.92
C ARG A 43 -1.28 5.61 -1.29
N ILE A 44 -1.83 4.44 -0.99
CA ILE A 44 -1.32 3.16 -1.49
C ILE A 44 -2.21 2.70 -2.64
N PHE A 45 -1.63 2.52 -3.82
CA PHE A 45 -2.30 1.92 -4.97
C PHE A 45 -2.01 0.42 -5.01
N LEU A 46 -3.06 -0.38 -4.83
CA LEU A 46 -3.02 -1.82 -4.94
C LEU A 46 -3.23 -2.22 -6.39
N GLY A 47 -2.20 -2.78 -7.01
CA GLY A 47 -2.22 -3.09 -8.44
C GLY A 47 -1.94 -1.87 -9.31
N GLY A 48 -0.91 -1.96 -10.14
CA GLY A 48 -0.49 -0.89 -11.03
C GLY A 48 0.87 -1.22 -11.64
N GLU A 49 0.89 -1.62 -12.90
CA GLU A 49 2.11 -2.05 -13.59
C GLU A 49 2.76 -0.94 -14.41
N THR A 50 1.99 0.07 -14.84
CA THR A 50 2.45 1.04 -15.84
C THR A 50 3.67 1.86 -15.41
N PRO A 51 3.80 2.31 -14.14
CA PRO A 51 5.03 2.97 -13.67
C PRO A 51 5.97 2.02 -12.92
N CYS A 52 5.67 0.72 -12.82
CA CYS A 52 6.54 -0.24 -12.14
C CYS A 52 7.71 -0.60 -13.07
N PRO A 53 8.98 -0.38 -12.67
CA PRO A 53 10.13 -0.70 -13.50
C PRO A 53 10.16 -2.18 -13.91
N ALA A 54 10.57 -2.46 -15.15
CA ALA A 54 10.58 -3.81 -15.71
C ALA A 54 11.40 -4.82 -14.88
N TYR A 55 12.43 -4.38 -14.15
CA TYR A 55 13.21 -5.27 -13.28
C TYR A 55 12.39 -5.82 -12.10
N LEU A 56 11.43 -5.07 -11.57
CA LEU A 56 10.55 -5.55 -10.49
C LEU A 56 9.57 -6.63 -10.95
N GLN A 57 9.31 -6.72 -12.26
CA GLN A 57 8.46 -7.76 -12.85
C GLN A 57 9.07 -9.15 -12.71
N SER A 58 10.41 -9.25 -12.71
CA SER A 58 11.15 -10.51 -12.67
C SER A 58 11.28 -11.15 -11.28
N LEU A 59 11.04 -10.36 -10.22
CA LEU A 59 11.33 -10.74 -8.84
C LEU A 59 10.20 -11.55 -8.17
N GLY A 60 8.99 -11.52 -8.74
CA GLY A 60 7.80 -12.16 -8.15
C GLY A 60 7.31 -11.48 -6.86
N GLY A 61 6.04 -11.68 -6.52
CA GLY A 61 5.43 -11.13 -5.31
C GLY A 61 4.39 -10.04 -5.59
N PHE A 62 4.03 -9.29 -4.54
CA PHE A 62 2.97 -8.29 -4.61
C PHE A 62 3.52 -6.89 -4.87
N LYS A 63 3.10 -6.28 -5.97
CA LYS A 63 3.51 -4.94 -6.41
C LYS A 63 2.46 -3.91 -6.00
N MET A 64 2.93 -2.76 -5.53
CA MET A 64 2.09 -1.61 -5.20
C MET A 64 2.83 -0.31 -5.51
N LEU A 65 2.06 0.78 -5.61
CA LEU A 65 2.61 2.13 -5.72
C LEU A 65 2.25 2.91 -4.47
N LEU A 66 3.17 3.75 -4.02
CA LEU A 66 2.97 4.61 -2.88
C LEU A 66 3.09 6.06 -3.34
N ALA A 67 2.03 6.84 -3.18
CA ALA A 67 2.01 8.27 -3.42
C ALA A 67 2.16 9.07 -2.12
N GLY A 68 2.67 10.29 -2.25
CA GLY A 68 2.94 11.22 -1.16
C GLY A 68 3.73 12.42 -1.69
N ASN A 69 4.24 13.28 -0.80
CA ASN A 69 5.02 14.43 -1.26
C ASN A 69 6.38 13.98 -1.82
N VAL A 70 6.91 14.79 -2.72
CA VAL A 70 8.29 14.63 -3.20
C VAL A 70 9.25 14.81 -2.01
N ALA A 71 10.28 13.98 -1.98
CA ALA A 71 11.31 13.87 -0.94
C ALA A 71 10.88 13.20 0.37
N ASP A 72 9.59 12.91 0.59
CA ASP A 72 9.16 12.17 1.77
C ASP A 72 9.83 10.79 1.85
N TRP A 73 10.28 10.44 3.05
CA TRP A 73 10.71 9.08 3.38
C TRP A 73 9.54 8.34 4.02
N MET A 74 9.19 7.20 3.42
CA MET A 74 8.09 6.38 3.90
C MET A 74 8.58 5.00 4.31
N SER A 75 8.21 4.59 5.51
CA SER A 75 8.39 3.23 6.01
C SER A 75 7.14 2.44 5.65
N VAL A 76 7.32 1.36 4.89
CA VAL A 76 6.22 0.47 4.52
C VAL A 76 6.29 -0.77 5.40
N GLN A 77 5.16 -1.10 6.00
CA GLN A 77 5.03 -2.22 6.93
C GLN A 77 3.93 -3.15 6.46
N SER A 78 4.08 -4.43 6.80
CA SER A 78 3.07 -5.44 6.57
C SER A 78 2.75 -6.26 7.81
N SER A 79 1.55 -6.83 7.80
CA SER A 79 1.06 -7.70 8.85
C SER A 79 0.23 -8.83 8.26
N SER A 80 0.18 -9.97 8.94
CA SER A 80 -0.77 -11.06 8.67
C SER A 80 -2.01 -11.03 9.56
N HIS A 81 -1.99 -10.24 10.65
CA HIS A 81 -3.04 -10.28 11.68
C HIS A 81 -3.37 -8.90 12.28
N LEU A 82 -2.87 -7.80 11.70
CA LEU A 82 -3.08 -6.41 12.13
C LEU A 82 -2.53 -6.02 13.52
N ILE A 83 -2.01 -6.99 14.28
CA ILE A 83 -1.42 -6.78 15.60
C ILE A 83 0.07 -6.44 15.47
N ASN A 84 0.85 -7.36 14.89
CA ASN A 84 2.29 -7.21 14.71
C ASN A 84 2.58 -6.72 13.30
N TRP A 85 3.33 -5.62 13.20
CA TRP A 85 3.72 -5.00 11.92
C TRP A 85 5.22 -5.14 11.72
N ALA A 86 5.61 -5.76 10.61
CA ALA A 86 7.01 -5.90 10.23
C ALA A 86 7.34 -4.91 9.11
N THR A 87 8.50 -4.25 9.21
CA THR A 87 8.97 -3.34 8.16
C THR A 87 9.38 -4.12 6.92
N LEU A 88 8.79 -3.77 5.78
CA LEU A 88 9.18 -4.29 4.46
C LEU A 88 10.36 -3.52 3.88
N GLY A 89 10.40 -2.22 4.12
CA GLY A 89 11.49 -1.36 3.68
C GLY A 89 11.14 0.12 3.83
N THR A 90 12.14 0.96 3.61
CA THR A 90 11.99 2.41 3.54
C THR A 90 12.21 2.85 2.11
N VAL A 91 11.31 3.70 1.60
CA VAL A 91 11.38 4.24 0.24
C VAL A 91 11.43 5.77 0.28
N THR A 92 12.25 6.35 -0.59
CA THR A 92 12.29 7.80 -0.80
C THR A 92 11.42 8.14 -2.00
N ASN A 93 10.40 8.97 -1.77
CA ASN A 93 9.48 9.37 -2.81
C ASN A 93 10.05 10.47 -3.69
N THR A 94 10.86 10.09 -4.68
CA THR A 94 11.64 11.04 -5.48
C THR A 94 10.77 11.86 -6.43
N TYR A 95 9.62 11.34 -6.85
CA TYR A 95 8.81 11.93 -7.93
C TYR A 95 7.32 12.10 -7.58
N GLY A 96 6.96 11.90 -6.31
CA GLY A 96 5.57 11.97 -5.83
C GLY A 96 4.88 10.60 -5.80
N VAL A 97 5.34 9.63 -6.60
CA VAL A 97 4.96 8.22 -6.46
C VAL A 97 6.20 7.32 -6.54
N VAL A 98 6.20 6.21 -5.81
CA VAL A 98 7.30 5.23 -5.80
C VAL A 98 6.76 3.79 -5.86
N PRO A 99 7.33 2.91 -6.70
CA PRO A 99 6.98 1.50 -6.73
C PRO A 99 7.60 0.76 -5.55
N LEU A 100 6.84 -0.19 -4.98
CA LEU A 100 7.29 -1.11 -3.96
C LEU A 100 6.93 -2.54 -4.38
N LEU A 101 7.85 -3.47 -4.11
CA LEU A 101 7.62 -4.90 -4.24
C LEU A 101 7.71 -5.56 -2.85
N ASP A 102 6.71 -6.37 -2.54
CA ASP A 102 6.76 -7.32 -1.45
C ASP A 102 7.06 -8.74 -1.97
N PRO A 103 8.33 -9.19 -1.91
CA PRO A 103 8.73 -10.48 -2.45
C PRO A 103 8.26 -11.66 -1.59
N GLN A 104 7.71 -11.41 -0.40
CA GLN A 104 7.26 -12.47 0.51
C GLN A 104 5.77 -12.80 0.32
N ALA A 105 5.01 -11.97 -0.40
CA ALA A 105 3.59 -12.19 -0.71
C ALA A 105 3.39 -13.18 -1.89
N LEU A 106 3.99 -14.37 -1.80
CA LEU A 106 3.95 -15.39 -2.87
C LEU A 106 2.87 -16.47 -2.68
N THR A 107 2.26 -16.57 -1.50
CA THR A 107 1.51 -17.77 -1.08
C THR A 107 -0.01 -17.60 -0.97
N ASN A 108 -0.62 -16.57 -1.58
CA ASN A 108 -2.05 -16.22 -1.40
C ASN A 108 -2.50 -16.03 0.07
N ALA A 109 -1.56 -15.92 1.00
CA ALA A 109 -1.86 -15.61 2.39
C ALA A 109 -2.33 -14.15 2.52
N PHE A 110 -3.31 -13.91 3.39
CA PHE A 110 -3.78 -12.56 3.67
C PHE A 110 -2.62 -11.70 4.19
N ARG A 111 -2.48 -10.51 3.62
CA ARG A 111 -1.48 -9.53 4.02
C ARG A 111 -2.09 -8.14 4.04
N PHE A 112 -1.80 -7.43 5.11
CA PHE A 112 -2.20 -6.05 5.32
C PHE A 112 -0.97 -5.17 5.14
N TYR A 113 -1.17 -3.97 4.59
CA TYR A 113 -0.09 -3.02 4.34
C TYR A 113 -0.46 -1.67 4.94
N ARG A 114 0.53 -0.99 5.51
CA ARG A 114 0.43 0.41 5.89
C ARG A 114 1.72 1.12 5.52
N ALA A 115 1.61 2.41 5.24
CA ALA A 115 2.74 3.28 5.04
C ALA A 115 2.69 4.38 6.08
N GLU A 116 3.83 4.66 6.69
CA GLU A 116 4.01 5.78 7.61
C GLU A 116 5.08 6.71 7.05
N ARG A 117 4.83 8.02 7.08
CA ARG A 117 5.87 9.00 6.82
C ARG A 117 6.80 9.02 8.02
N VAL A 118 8.08 8.73 7.81
CA VAL A 118 9.12 8.73 8.85
C VAL A 118 10.01 9.96 8.80
N GLY A 119 9.96 10.71 7.71
CA GLY A 119 10.63 12.00 7.58
C GLY A 119 10.22 12.73 6.30
N PRO A 120 10.34 14.06 6.30
CA PRO A 120 10.90 14.82 5.19
C PRO A 120 12.44 14.84 5.24
#